data_AF-A0AAV0RT45-F1
#
_entry.id   AF-A0AAV0RT45-F1
#
_cell.length_a   1.000
_cell.length_b   1.000
_cell.length_c   1.000
_cell.angle_alpha   90.00
_cell.angle_beta   90.00
_cell.angle_gamma   90.00
#
_symmetry.space_group_name_H-M   'P 1'
#
loop_
_entity.id
_entity.type
_entity.pdbx_description
1 polymer ?
#
loop_
_entity_poly.entity_id
_entity_poly.type
_entity_poly.pdbx_seq_one_letter_code
_entity_poly.pdbx_strand_id
1 'polypeptide(L)' 'MIDVTQFGYFKVLGKGVLPENQPIVVKAKLVSKNAEKKIKEAGGAVLLTA' A
#
# COMPACT_ATOMS: atom_id res chain seq x y z
N MET A 1 -3.72 5.19 -8.37
CA MET A 1 -3.18 3.82 -8.21
C MET A 1 -1.67 3.90 -8.34
N ILE A 2 -0.92 3.28 -7.42
CA ILE A 2 0.55 3.31 -7.37
C ILE A 2 1.06 1.88 -7.53
N ASP A 3 1.81 1.61 -8.60
CA ASP A 3 2.52 0.34 -8.77
C ASP A 3 3.96 0.50 -8.27
N VAL A 4 4.25 -0.06 -7.09
CA VAL A 4 5.57 0.09 -6.47
C VAL A 4 6.64 -0.76 -7.17
N THR A 5 6.23 -1.75 -7.98
CA THR A 5 7.16 -2.61 -8.70
C THR A 5 7.86 -1.87 -9.84
N GLN A 6 7.20 -0.87 -10.42
CA GLN A 6 7.78 0.02 -11.44
C GLN A 6 8.95 0.85 -10.89
N PHE A 7 8.95 1.09 -9.58
CA PHE A 7 10.00 1.81 -8.87
C PHE A 7 11.04 0.86 -8.22
N GLY A 8 10.98 -0.44 -8.51
CA GLY A 8 11.92 -1.43 -7.98
C GLY A 8 11.64 -1.89 -6.55
N TYR A 9 10.47 -1.55 -5.98
CA TYR A 9 10.08 -2.01 -4.64
C TYR A 9 9.23 -3.27 -4.70
N PHE A 10 9.56 -4.23 -3.83
CA PHE A 10 8.86 -5.50 -3.74
C PHE A 10 7.95 -5.61 -2.52
N LYS A 11 8.29 -4.93 -1.41
CA LYS A 11 7.58 -5.03 -0.14
C LYS A 11 7.17 -3.67 0.41
N VAL A 12 5.88 -3.50 0.72
CA VAL A 12 5.34 -2.29 1.37
C VAL A 12 5.25 -2.52 2.89
N LEU A 13 5.79 -1.56 3.64
CA LEU A 13 5.79 -1.55 5.11
C LEU A 13 4.92 -0.42 5.65
N GLY A 14 4.39 -0.56 6.88
CA GLY A 14 3.40 0.34 7.47
C GLY A 14 3.97 1.42 8.38
N LYS A 15 5.23 1.82 8.20
CA LYS A 15 5.85 2.91 8.99
C LYS A 15 5.37 4.26 8.46
N GLY A 16 5.06 5.19 9.36
CA GLY A 16 4.55 6.52 9.01
C GLY A 16 3.02 6.62 9.05
N VAL A 17 2.50 7.76 8.59
CA VAL A 17 1.08 8.12 8.59
C VAL A 17 0.63 8.29 7.14
N LEU A 18 -0.55 7.75 6.81
CA LEU A 18 -1.20 7.94 5.52
C LEU A 18 -2.09 9.20 5.59
N PRO A 19 -2.20 9.97 4.50
CA PRO A 19 -3.10 11.11 4.45
C PRO A 19 -4.57 10.65 4.55
N GLU A 20 -5.33 11.26 5.47
CA GLU A 20 -6.69 10.80 5.81
C GLU A 20 -7.73 11.08 4.70
N ASN A 21 -7.54 12.14 3.93
CA ASN A 21 -8.49 12.57 2.89
C ASN A 21 -8.20 12.00 1.50
N GLN A 22 -7.22 11.10 1.37
CA GLN A 22 -6.81 10.59 0.07
C GLN A 22 -6.70 9.06 0.07
N PRO A 23 -7.72 8.34 -0.42
CA PRO A 23 -7.66 6.90 -0.55
C PRO A 23 -6.63 6.51 -1.62
N ILE A 24 -5.75 5.58 -1.27
CA ILE A 24 -4.65 5.12 -2.15
C ILE A 24 -4.84 3.64 -2.47
N VAL A 25 -4.74 3.31 -3.75
CA VAL A 25 -4.64 1.92 -4.21
C VAL A 25 -3.18 1.60 -4.51
N VAL A 26 -2.60 0.63 -3.80
CA VAL A 26 -1.20 0.23 -3.93
C VAL A 26 -1.10 -1.16 -4.54
N LYS A 27 -0.33 -1.31 -5.62
CA LYS A 27 0.00 -2.61 -6.22
C LYS A 27 1.43 -3.01 -5.85
N ALA A 28 1.59 -4.16 -5.21
CA ALA A 28 2.86 -4.64 -4.66
C ALA A 28 2.92 -6.18 -4.62
N LYS A 29 4.13 -6.75 -4.53
CA LYS A 29 4.29 -8.22 -4.39
C LYS A 29 4.04 -8.68 -2.96
N LEU A 30 4.59 -7.96 -1.99
CA LEU A 30 4.48 -8.25 -0.57
C LEU A 30 3.99 -7.02 0.17
N VAL A 31 3.08 -7.20 1.12
CA VAL A 31 2.59 -6.12 1.99
C VAL A 31 2.56 -6.63 3.43
N SER A 32 3.01 -5.81 4.37
CA SER A 32 2.91 -6.16 5.79
C SER A 32 1.48 -5.95 6.31
N LYS A 33 1.07 -6.76 7.29
CA LYS A 33 -0.25 -6.65 7.93
C LYS A 33 -0.57 -5.23 8.41
N ASN A 34 0.43 -4.53 8.95
CA ASN A 34 0.27 -3.16 9.42
C ASN A 34 0.07 -2.16 8.26
N ALA A 35 0.76 -2.34 7.13
CA ALA A 35 0.57 -1.50 5.95
C ALA A 35 -0.84 -1.69 5.37
N GLU A 36 -1.25 -2.94 5.21
CA GLU A 36 -2.56 -3.27 4.67
C GLU A 36 -3.69 -2.72 5.53
N LYS A 37 -3.59 -2.86 6.87
CA LYS A 37 -4.56 -2.31 7.81
C LYS A 37 -4.70 -0.79 7.63
N LYS A 38 -3.59 -0.06 7.63
CA LYS A 38 -3.62 1.41 7.49
C LYS A 38 -4.16 1.86 6.14
N ILE A 39 -3.81 1.17 5.05
CA ILE A 39 -4.31 1.51 3.71
C ILE A 39 -5.83 1.30 3.65
N LYS A 40 -6.35 0.22 4.23
CA LYS A 40 -7.80 -0.04 4.32
C LYS A 40 -8.52 0.99 5.21
N GLU A 41 -7.93 1.36 6.34
CA GLU A 41 -8.47 2.40 7.24
C GLU A 41 -8.54 3.76 6.56
N ALA A 42 -7.57 4.09 5.70
CA ALA A 42 -7.58 5.30 4.87
C ALA A 42 -8.53 5.23 3.65
N GLY A 43 -9.38 4.20 3.56
CA GLY A 43 -10.33 4.01 2.44
C GLY A 43 -9.69 3.52 1.14
N GLY A 44 -8.43 3.07 1.20
CA GLY A 44 -7.67 2.54 0.08
C GLY A 44 -7.75 1.02 -0.07
N ALA A 45 -6.98 0.48 -1.01
CA ALA A 45 -6.90 -0.95 -1.26
C ALA A 45 -5.48 -1.40 -1.65
N VAL A 46 -5.20 -2.67 -1.42
CA VAL A 46 -3.94 -3.31 -1.82
C VAL A 46 -4.22 -4.33 -2.92
N LEU A 47 -3.48 -4.24 -4.02
CA LEU A 47 -3.51 -5.21 -5.12
C LEU A 47 -2.21 -6.03 -5.09
N LEU A 48 -2.33 -7.33 -4.82
CA LEU A 48 -1.17 -8.22 -4.86
C LEU A 48 -0.84 -8.57 -6.31
N THR A 49 0.43 -8.47 -6.68
CA THR A 49 0.96 -8.84 -8.00
C THR A 49 2.07 -9.88 -7.86
N ALA A 50 2.23 -10.74 -8.86
CA ALA A 50 3.32 -11.73 -8.92
C ALA A 50 4.67 -11.08 -9.27
#